data_AF-A0A6P1E300-F1
#
_entry.id   AF-A0A6P1E300-F1
#
_cell.length_a   1.000
_cell.length_b   1.000
_cell.length_c   1.000
_cell.angle_alpha   90.00
_cell.angle_beta   90.00
_cell.angle_gamma   90.00
#
_symmetry.space_group_name_H-M   'P 1'
#
loop_
_entity.id
_entity.type
_entity.pdbx_description
1 polymer ?
#
loop_
_entity_poly.entity_id
_entity_poly.type
_entity_poly.pdbx_seq_one_letter_code
_entity_poly.pdbx_strand_id
1 'polypeptide(L)' 'MNSLVEYFETDWQAMTINDWVGTILTIVIFLLMVVAYFQVFRPKNRERLEAKKHIPFDEDNE' A
#
# COMPACT_ATOMS: atom_id res chain seq x y z
N MET A 1 -38.28 -7.79 -0.59
CA MET A 1 -38.13 -7.41 0.83
C MET A 1 -37.19 -8.40 1.51
N ASN A 2 -35.89 -8.27 1.25
CA ASN A 2 -34.86 -8.95 2.03
C ASN A 2 -34.08 -7.83 2.74
N SER A 3 -34.59 -7.40 3.90
CA SER A 3 -34.05 -6.27 4.68
C SER A 3 -32.56 -6.39 5.00
N LEU A 4 -32.03 -7.62 5.02
CA LEU A 4 -30.61 -7.88 5.21
C LEU A 4 -29.77 -7.47 4.00
N VAL A 5 -30.26 -7.66 2.78
CA VAL A 5 -29.54 -7.27 1.56
C VAL A 5 -29.43 -5.75 1.48
N GLU A 6 -30.51 -5.04 1.79
CA GLU A 6 -30.58 -3.57 1.83
C GLU A 6 -29.60 -2.95 2.84
N TYR A 7 -29.30 -3.65 3.95
CA TYR A 7 -28.30 -3.21 4.93
C TYR A 7 -26.85 -3.39 4.44
N PHE A 8 -26.62 -4.34 3.53
CA PHE A 8 -25.33 -4.56 2.87
C PHE A 8 -25.22 -3.82 1.53
N GLU A 9 -26.31 -3.22 1.05
CA GLU A 9 -26.29 -2.30 -0.08
C GLU A 9 -25.70 -0.98 0.39
N THR A 10 -24.40 -0.83 0.17
CA THR A 10 -23.75 0.47 0.31
C THR A 10 -24.29 1.36 -0.80
N ASP A 11 -25.02 2.42 -0.44
CA ASP A 11 -25.43 3.44 -1.40
C ASP A 11 -24.20 4.24 -1.86
N TRP A 12 -23.61 3.77 -2.97
CA TRP A 12 -22.46 4.38 -3.63
C TRP A 12 -22.79 5.76 -4.22
N GLN A 13 -24.07 6.08 -4.46
CA GLN A 13 -24.49 7.41 -4.90
C GLN A 13 -24.62 8.41 -3.75
N ALA A 14 -24.86 7.93 -2.53
CA ALA A 14 -24.92 8.77 -1.34
C ALA A 14 -23.54 9.13 -0.75
N MET A 15 -22.45 8.50 -1.21
CA MET A 15 -21.10 8.85 -0.77
C MET A 15 -20.71 10.25 -1.23
N THR A 16 -20.24 11.08 -0.29
CA THR A 16 -19.74 12.41 -0.61
C THR A 16 -18.40 12.32 -1.36
N ILE A 17 -18.01 13.40 -2.05
CA ILE A 17 -16.73 13.45 -2.78
C ILE A 17 -15.54 13.17 -1.83
N ASN A 18 -15.61 13.62 -0.58
CA ASN A 18 -14.56 13.38 0.40
C ASN A 18 -14.45 11.90 0.78
N ASP A 19 -15.58 11.21 0.93
CA ASP A 19 -15.59 9.77 1.26
C ASP A 19 -14.99 8.95 0.11
N TRP A 20 -15.25 9.36 -1.14
CA TRP A 20 -14.65 8.76 -2.34
C TRP A 20 -13.13 8.97 -2.40
N VAL A 21 -12.65 10.18 -2.11
CA VAL A 21 -11.22 10.48 -2.05
C VAL A 21 -10.54 9.64 -0.97
N GLY A 22 -11.13 9.56 0.23
CA GLY A 22 -10.60 8.73 1.31
C GLY A 22 -10.51 7.25 0.91
N THR A 23 -11.58 6.71 0.31
CA THR A 23 -11.63 5.31 -0.15
C THR A 23 -10.58 5.02 -1.21
N ILE A 24 -10.47 5.87 -2.23
CA ILE A 24 -9.46 5.73 -3.29
C ILE A 24 -8.05 5.81 -2.71
N LEU A 25 -7.80 6.77 -1.82
CA LEU A 25 -6.51 6.93 -1.16
C LEU A 25 -6.12 5.67 -0.38
N THR A 26 -7.04 5.09 0.38
CA THR A 26 -6.81 3.85 1.12
C THR A 26 -6.48 2.68 0.18
N ILE A 27 -7.21 2.52 -0.93
CA ILE A 27 -6.94 1.48 -1.92
C ILE A 27 -5.55 1.67 -2.55
N VAL A 28 -5.18 2.90 -2.91
CA VAL A 28 -3.86 3.22 -3.48
C VAL A 28 -2.74 2.88 -2.50
N ILE A 29 -2.85 3.32 -1.24
CA ILE A 29 -1.85 3.02 -0.21
C ILE A 29 -1.72 1.51 0.01
N PHE A 30 -2.84 0.79 0.06
CA PHE A 30 -2.83 -0.67 0.18
C PHE A 30 -2.07 -1.34 -0.97
N LEU A 31 -2.35 -0.94 -2.22
CA LEU A 31 -1.64 -1.47 -3.38
C LEU A 31 -0.14 -1.13 -3.35
N LEU A 32 0.22 0.10 -2.94
CA LEU A 32 1.61 0.50 -2.77
C LEU A 32 2.33 -0.38 -1.74
N MET A 33 1.68 -0.67 -0.60
CA MET A 33 2.23 -1.55 0.43
C MET A 33 2.41 -2.99 -0.09
N VAL A 34 1.45 -3.51 -0.85
CA VAL A 34 1.54 -4.83 -1.49
C VAL A 34 2.70 -4.86 -2.49
N VAL A 35 2.83 -3.86 -3.35
CA VAL A 35 3.94 -3.75 -4.31
C VAL A 35 5.28 -3.66 -3.59
N ALA A 36 5.38 -2.83 -2.54
CA ALA A 36 6.58 -2.70 -1.72
C ALA A 36 6.95 -4.02 -1.04
N TYR A 37 5.97 -4.73 -0.48
CA TYR A 37 6.15 -6.05 0.09
C TYR A 37 6.72 -7.02 -0.95
N PHE A 38 6.09 -7.14 -2.11
CA PHE A 38 6.63 -8.00 -3.17
C PHE A 38 8.01 -7.55 -3.63
N GLN A 39 8.29 -6.25 -3.74
CA GLN A 39 9.60 -5.76 -4.18
C GLN A 39 10.71 -6.05 -3.17
N VAL A 40 10.43 -5.95 -1.88
CA VAL A 40 11.38 -6.24 -0.79
C VAL A 40 11.60 -7.75 -0.64
N PHE A 41 10.54 -8.54 -0.64
CA PHE A 41 10.61 -9.99 -0.43
C PHE A 41 10.98 -10.78 -1.70
N ARG A 42 11.03 -10.14 -2.88
CA ARG A 42 11.49 -10.81 -4.11
C ARG A 42 12.99 -11.07 -4.04
N PRO A 43 13.44 -12.33 -4.18
CA PRO A 43 14.84 -12.71 -3.99
C PRO A 43 15.81 -12.03 -4.98
N LYS A 44 15.33 -11.68 -6.18
CA LYS A 44 16.09 -10.94 -7.20
C LYS A 44 16.51 -9.53 -6.74
N ASN A 45 15.83 -8.96 -5.74
CA ASN A 45 16.14 -7.62 -5.22
C ASN A 45 17.05 -7.68 -3.98
N ARG A 46 17.32 -8.88 -3.43
CA ARG A 46 18.11 -9.06 -2.21
C ARG A 46 19.54 -8.60 -2.38
N GLU A 47 20.24 -9.01 -3.42
CA GLU A 47 21.65 -8.61 -3.67
C GLU A 47 21.80 -7.09 -3.77
N ARG A 48 20.85 -6.41 -4.42
CA ARG A 48 20.83 -4.94 -4.52
C ARG A 48 20.56 -4.26 -3.18
N LEU A 49 19.72 -4.85 -2.32
CA LEU A 49 19.40 -4.31 -1.00
C LEU A 49 20.53 -4.58 0.00
N GLU A 50 21.16 -5.74 -0.09
CA GLU A 50 22.33 -6.14 0.70
C GLU A 50 23.57 -5.31 0.32
N ALA A 51 23.75 -4.96 -0.96
CA ALA A 51 24.81 -4.06 -1.41
C ALA A 51 24.71 -2.64 -0.82
N LYS A 52 23.51 -2.22 -0.37
CA LYS A 52 23.29 -0.92 0.27
C LYS A 52 23.43 -0.94 1.79
N LYS A 53 23.76 -2.10 2.38
CA LYS A 53 23.89 -2.29 3.84
C LYS A 53 25.05 -1.48 4.45
N HIS A 54 26.11 -1.24 3.69
CA HIS A 54 27.35 -0.61 4.17
C HIS A 54 27.41 0.91 3.96
N ILE A 55 26.45 1.50 3.24
CA ILE A 55 26.43 2.94 2.93
C ILE A 55 26.59 3.84 4.18
N PRO A 56 25.94 3.58 5.34
CA PRO A 56 26.13 4.45 6.51
C PRO A 56 27.44 4.23 7.26
N PHE A 57 28.25 3.25 6.90
CA PHE A 57 29.55 2.94 7.53
C PHE A 57 30.75 3.27 6.63
N ASP A 58 30.51 3.60 5.35
CA ASP A 58 31.57 3.90 4.39
C ASP A 58 32.05 5.38 4.49
N GLU A 59 31.26 6.28 5.09
CA GLU A 59 31.63 7.70 5.26
C GLU A 59 32.52 8.00 6.48
N ASP A 60 32.73 7.04 7.38
CA ASP A 60 33.55 7.21 8.60
C ASP A 60 35.05 6.87 8.41
N ASN A 61 35.52 6.68 7.18
CA ASN A 61 36.91 6.27 6.87
C ASN A 61 37.74 7.31 6.07
N GLU A 62 37.37 8.59 6.07
CA GLU A 62 38.22 9.69 5.58
C GLU A 62 38.36 10.80 6.63
#